data_AF-A0A8I0VMT4-F1
#
_entry.id   AF-A0A8I0VMT4-F1
#
_cell.length_a   1.000
_cell.length_b   1.000
_cell.length_c   1.000
_cell.angle_alpha   90.00
_cell.angle_beta   90.00
_cell.angle_gamma   90.00
#
_symmetry.space_group_name_H-M   'P 1'
#
loop_
_entity.id
_entity.type
_entity.pdbx_description
1 polymer ?
#
loop_
_entity_poly.entity_id
_entity_poly.type
_entity_poly.pdbx_seq_one_letter_code
_entity_poly.pdbx_strand_id
1 'polypeptide(L)'
;MGRIFLLFFSLAIIIFSFHTPLEEAWKHGIGAWKLPFLADASGKEVEFKARLSHWLTDGRIGGTENAIQTLRSDIAGLRQQLDTLQQEAAQSAGKNAEQFKILQDHVDQIKIGLPELTTSIDRQRESLSQEMSALAKADWRIEQGNQLVEKQDQDWKLVDVFFKKRTLKKGITFQTPFSENPVVHLGITSLDFAIDEGGMQVYAEEIQPQGFTLVVESQSTDRIRTVGLLWTAFGHP
;
A
#
# COMPACT_ATOMS: atom_id res chain seq x y z
N MET A 1 -11.22 -24.30 14.57
CA MET A 1 -12.44 -23.51 14.30
C MET A 1 -12.19 -22.05 14.62
N GLY A 2 -11.88 -21.24 13.61
CA GLY A 2 -11.76 -19.80 13.80
C GLY A 2 -10.94 -19.12 12.71
N ARG A 3 -11.59 -18.21 11.98
CA ARG A 3 -11.02 -17.11 11.16
C ARG A 3 -10.38 -17.48 9.81
N ILE A 4 -11.23 -17.83 8.85
CA ILE A 4 -11.01 -17.57 7.40
C ILE A 4 -12.37 -17.17 6.82
N PHE A 5 -12.76 -15.91 6.98
CA PHE A 5 -13.98 -15.35 6.39
C PHE A 5 -13.78 -13.84 6.31
N LEU A 6 -13.07 -13.38 5.28
CA LEU A 6 -12.99 -11.98 4.82
C LEU A 6 -11.90 -11.94 3.74
N LEU A 7 -12.17 -12.46 2.54
CA LEU A 7 -11.41 -12.13 1.32
C LEU A 7 -12.08 -12.65 0.02
N PHE A 8 -13.41 -12.81 0.00
CA PHE A 8 -14.15 -13.25 -1.20
C PHE A 8 -15.31 -12.32 -1.61
N PHE A 9 -15.36 -11.08 -1.09
CA PHE A 9 -16.46 -10.16 -1.38
C PHE A 9 -16.20 -9.12 -2.47
N SER A 10 -15.06 -9.19 -3.17
CA SER A 10 -14.72 -8.22 -4.24
C SER A 10 -14.68 -8.81 -5.66
N LEU A 11 -15.18 -10.04 -5.86
CA LEU A 11 -15.19 -10.70 -7.18
C LEU A 11 -16.56 -11.33 -7.53
N ALA A 12 -17.64 -10.73 -7.04
CA ALA A 12 -19.01 -11.14 -7.35
C ALA A 12 -19.85 -9.98 -7.95
N ILE A 13 -19.19 -9.05 -8.63
CA ILE A 13 -19.83 -8.05 -9.49
C ILE A 13 -19.02 -8.03 -10.78
N ILE A 14 -19.25 -8.99 -11.68
CA ILE A 14 -18.93 -8.99 -13.13
C ILE A 14 -19.43 -10.30 -13.79
N ILE A 15 -20.34 -11.07 -13.19
CA ILE A 15 -21.01 -12.16 -13.91
C ILE A 15 -22.47 -12.23 -13.49
N PHE A 16 -23.24 -11.19 -13.80
CA PHE A 16 -24.70 -11.28 -13.84
C PHE A 16 -25.24 -10.28 -14.87
N SER A 17 -26.10 -10.80 -15.75
CA SER A 17 -27.02 -10.07 -16.63
C SER A 17 -26.48 -9.56 -17.97
N PHE A 18 -26.31 -10.50 -18.91
CA PHE A 18 -26.91 -10.30 -20.24
C PHE A 18 -28.44 -10.30 -20.05
N HIS A 19 -29.13 -9.35 -20.71
CA HIS A 19 -30.59 -9.11 -20.66
C HIS A 19 -31.12 -8.29 -19.47
N THR A 20 -30.80 -6.99 -19.45
CA THR A 20 -31.67 -5.98 -18.82
C THR A 20 -31.97 -4.87 -19.84
N PRO A 21 -33.22 -4.36 -19.90
CA PRO A 21 -33.56 -3.22 -20.74
C PRO A 21 -32.79 -1.99 -20.23
N LEU A 22 -32.40 -1.11 -21.16
CA LEU A 22 -31.57 0.08 -20.95
C LEU A 22 -31.99 1.02 -19.78
N GLU A 23 -33.14 0.82 -19.15
CA GLU A 23 -33.68 1.65 -18.07
C GLU A 23 -33.04 1.41 -16.69
N GLU A 24 -32.55 0.21 -16.35
CA GLU A 24 -31.99 -0.03 -15.01
C GLU A 24 -30.53 0.41 -14.83
N ALA A 25 -29.77 0.52 -15.93
CA ALA A 25 -28.42 1.07 -15.91
C ALA A 25 -28.37 2.54 -15.46
N TRP A 26 -29.49 3.28 -15.60
CA TRP A 26 -29.61 4.67 -15.17
C TRP A 26 -29.75 4.85 -13.65
N LYS A 27 -30.19 3.83 -12.90
CA LYS A 27 -30.54 4.01 -11.48
C LYS A 27 -29.39 3.82 -10.49
N HIS A 28 -28.31 3.12 -10.84
CA HIS A 28 -27.37 2.64 -9.82
C HIS A 28 -25.87 2.86 -10.04
N GLY A 29 -25.39 3.54 -11.09
CA GLY A 29 -23.93 3.53 -11.29
C GLY A 29 -23.26 4.55 -12.19
N ILE A 30 -23.92 5.61 -12.62
CA ILE A 30 -23.24 6.72 -13.30
C ILE A 30 -23.61 7.98 -12.54
N GLY A 31 -22.68 8.45 -11.70
CA GLY A 31 -22.85 9.65 -10.91
C GLY A 31 -23.30 10.79 -11.81
N ALA A 32 -24.41 11.42 -11.43
CA ALA A 32 -24.93 12.71 -11.87
C ALA A 32 -24.09 13.47 -12.92
N TRP A 33 -24.06 12.98 -14.16
CA TRP A 33 -23.89 13.86 -15.30
C TRP A 33 -25.25 14.56 -15.43
N LYS A 34 -25.44 15.64 -14.66
CA LYS A 34 -26.43 16.66 -15.01
C LYS A 34 -26.05 17.09 -16.41
N LEU A 35 -26.69 16.49 -17.42
CA LEU A 35 -26.59 16.90 -18.80
C LEU A 35 -27.12 18.34 -18.84
N PRO A 36 -26.24 19.37 -18.90
CA PRO A 36 -26.67 20.75 -18.75
C PRO A 36 -27.67 21.16 -19.85
N PHE A 37 -27.66 20.43 -20.96
CA PHE A 37 -28.52 20.66 -22.12
C PHE A 37 -29.99 20.27 -21.91
N LEU A 38 -30.32 19.32 -21.02
CA LEU A 38 -31.72 18.98 -20.75
C LEU A 38 -32.43 20.11 -20.00
N ALA A 39 -31.69 20.88 -19.19
CA ALA A 39 -32.22 22.05 -18.51
C ALA A 39 -32.48 23.21 -19.49
N ASP A 40 -31.57 23.48 -20.45
CA ASP A 40 -31.71 24.55 -21.43
C ASP A 40 -32.83 24.28 -22.46
N ALA A 41 -32.98 23.04 -22.91
CA ALA A 41 -34.05 22.65 -23.85
C ALA A 41 -35.46 22.87 -23.26
N SER A 42 -35.64 22.57 -21.97
CA SER A 42 -36.92 22.75 -21.27
C SER A 42 -37.33 24.22 -21.11
N GLY A 43 -36.37 25.13 -20.89
CA GLY A 43 -36.63 26.55 -20.75
C GLY A 43 -37.09 27.22 -22.05
N LYS A 44 -36.47 26.85 -23.17
CA LYS A 44 -36.80 27.42 -24.50
C LYS A 44 -38.10 26.86 -25.09
N GLU A 45 -38.46 25.62 -24.76
CA GLU A 45 -39.78 25.08 -25.13
C GLU A 45 -40.92 25.84 -24.43
N VAL A 46 -40.74 26.19 -23.15
CA VAL A 46 -41.69 27.01 -22.38
C VAL A 46 -41.80 28.41 -22.99
N GLU A 47 -40.68 29.02 -23.37
CA GLU A 47 -40.65 30.34 -24.00
C GLU A 47 -41.30 30.36 -25.40
N PHE A 48 -41.04 29.33 -26.22
CA PHE A 48 -41.69 29.16 -27.52
C PHE A 48 -43.20 28.96 -27.38
N LYS A 49 -43.65 28.11 -26.44
CA LYS A 49 -45.09 27.92 -26.16
C LYS A 49 -45.75 29.20 -25.66
N ALA A 50 -45.08 29.97 -24.81
CA ALA A 50 -45.58 31.26 -24.33
C ALA A 50 -45.73 32.28 -25.47
N ARG A 51 -44.74 32.38 -26.36
CA ARG A 51 -44.80 33.26 -27.56
C ARG A 51 -45.88 32.82 -28.55
N LEU A 52 -46.03 31.52 -28.76
CA LEU A 52 -47.08 30.95 -29.62
C LEU A 52 -48.49 31.25 -29.08
N SER A 53 -48.67 31.14 -27.76
CA SER A 53 -49.96 31.42 -27.10
C SER A 53 -50.34 32.90 -27.15
N HIS A 54 -49.37 33.81 -26.98
CA HIS A 54 -49.58 35.26 -27.13
C HIS A 54 -49.92 35.63 -28.58
N TRP A 55 -49.39 34.88 -29.56
CA TRP A 55 -49.66 35.16 -30.96
C TRP A 55 -51.06 34.72 -31.42
N LEU A 56 -51.52 33.55 -30.97
CA LEU A 56 -52.86 33.02 -31.29
C LEU A 56 -54.01 33.91 -30.77
N THR A 57 -53.74 34.80 -29.81
CA THR A 57 -54.73 35.67 -29.18
C THR A 57 -54.89 37.04 -29.88
N ASP A 58 -53.95 37.48 -30.73
CA ASP A 58 -53.89 38.88 -31.24
C ASP A 58 -54.44 39.13 -32.68
N GLY A 59 -54.94 38.10 -33.39
CA GLY A 59 -55.98 38.23 -34.43
C GLY A 59 -55.87 39.26 -35.58
N ARG A 60 -54.68 39.75 -36.00
CA ARG A 60 -54.52 40.69 -37.13
C ARG A 60 -53.79 40.10 -38.35
N ILE A 61 -54.43 40.14 -39.52
CA ILE A 61 -53.98 39.55 -40.81
C ILE A 61 -52.70 40.23 -41.38
N GLY A 62 -52.30 41.42 -40.93
CA GLY A 62 -50.99 42.02 -41.28
C GLY A 62 -49.83 41.63 -40.34
N GLY A 63 -50.13 41.02 -39.19
CA GLY A 63 -49.13 40.50 -38.23
C GLY A 63 -48.80 39.02 -38.43
N THR A 64 -49.56 38.33 -39.28
CA THR A 64 -49.39 36.89 -39.55
C THR A 64 -48.14 36.59 -40.38
N GLU A 65 -47.79 37.44 -41.35
CA GLU A 65 -46.60 37.23 -42.20
C GLU A 65 -45.30 37.40 -41.42
N ASN A 66 -45.20 38.45 -40.60
CA ASN A 66 -44.06 38.65 -39.68
C ASN A 66 -43.95 37.51 -38.68
N ALA A 67 -45.06 37.03 -38.14
CA ALA A 67 -45.05 35.89 -37.23
C ALA A 67 -44.67 34.58 -37.91
N ILE A 68 -45.11 34.35 -39.15
CA ILE A 68 -44.67 33.20 -39.95
C ILE A 68 -43.16 33.26 -40.18
N GLN A 69 -42.59 34.45 -40.44
CA GLN A 69 -41.14 34.63 -40.58
C GLN A 69 -40.40 34.37 -39.27
N THR A 70 -40.91 34.85 -38.13
CA THR A 70 -40.35 34.57 -36.81
C THR A 70 -40.39 33.07 -36.50
N LEU A 71 -41.52 32.40 -36.73
CA LEU A 71 -41.64 30.96 -36.51
C LEU A 71 -40.71 30.15 -37.42
N ARG A 72 -40.52 30.57 -38.68
CA ARG A 72 -39.54 29.94 -39.58
C ARG A 72 -38.11 30.09 -39.07
N SER A 73 -37.76 31.28 -38.57
CA SER A 73 -36.45 31.54 -37.95
C SER A 73 -36.25 30.68 -36.71
N ASP A 74 -37.24 30.60 -35.82
CA ASP A 74 -37.18 29.80 -34.60
C ASP A 74 -37.06 28.30 -34.92
N ILE A 75 -37.83 27.78 -35.90
CA ILE A 75 -37.72 26.40 -36.38
C ILE A 75 -36.33 26.12 -36.96
N ALA A 76 -35.76 27.04 -37.74
CA ALA A 76 -34.41 26.89 -38.27
C ALA A 76 -33.35 26.85 -37.15
N GLY A 77 -33.48 27.71 -36.14
CA GLY A 77 -32.64 27.70 -34.96
C GLY A 77 -32.73 26.39 -34.17
N LEU A 78 -33.94 25.88 -33.93
CA LEU A 78 -34.17 24.60 -33.25
C LEU A 78 -33.58 23.42 -34.03
N ARG A 79 -33.67 23.42 -35.38
CA ARG A 79 -33.04 22.39 -36.22
C ARG A 79 -31.52 22.39 -36.08
N GLN A 80 -30.89 23.56 -36.12
CA GLN A 80 -29.44 23.67 -35.94
C GLN A 80 -28.99 23.18 -34.55
N GLN A 81 -29.76 23.47 -33.51
CA GLN A 81 -29.49 22.95 -32.17
C GLN A 81 -29.63 21.43 -32.09
N LEU A 82 -30.65 20.86 -32.73
CA LEU A 82 -30.84 19.41 -32.80
C LEU A 82 -29.65 18.73 -33.49
N ASP A 83 -29.19 19.29 -34.61
CA ASP A 83 -28.02 18.76 -35.35
C ASP A 83 -26.75 18.82 -34.48
N THR A 84 -26.57 19.92 -33.75
CA THR A 84 -25.42 20.08 -32.83
C THR A 84 -25.47 19.04 -31.71
N LEU A 85 -26.63 18.84 -31.06
CA LEU A 85 -26.80 17.84 -30.01
C LEU A 85 -26.61 16.41 -30.53
N GLN A 86 -27.07 16.11 -31.74
CA GLN A 86 -26.84 14.81 -32.37
C GLN A 86 -25.35 14.57 -32.64
N GLN A 87 -24.61 15.59 -33.09
CA GLN A 87 -23.17 15.50 -33.30
C GLN A 87 -22.42 15.31 -31.98
N GLU A 88 -22.77 16.06 -30.93
CA GLU A 88 -22.18 15.91 -29.59
C GLU A 88 -22.46 14.51 -29.01
N ALA A 89 -23.70 14.01 -29.17
CA ALA A 89 -24.07 12.66 -28.74
C ALA A 89 -23.23 11.59 -29.47
N ALA A 90 -23.07 11.70 -30.80
CA ALA A 90 -22.26 10.78 -31.58
C ALA A 90 -20.77 10.82 -31.18
N GLN A 91 -20.22 12.01 -30.93
CA GLN A 91 -18.83 12.16 -30.47
C GLN A 91 -18.62 11.57 -29.07
N SER A 92 -19.55 11.80 -28.15
CA SER A 92 -19.47 11.27 -26.79
C SER A 92 -19.56 9.73 -26.79
N ALA A 93 -20.44 9.16 -27.61
CA ALA A 93 -20.53 7.71 -27.80
C ALA A 93 -19.23 7.12 -28.35
N GLY A 94 -18.59 7.79 -29.32
CA GLY A 94 -17.30 7.37 -29.86
C GLY A 94 -16.18 7.34 -28.81
N LYS A 95 -16.05 8.40 -28.01
CA LYS A 95 -15.07 8.48 -26.91
C LYS A 95 -15.31 7.40 -25.86
N ASN A 96 -16.57 7.15 -25.51
CA ASN A 96 -16.93 6.12 -24.53
C ASN A 96 -16.61 4.72 -25.04
N ALA A 97 -16.84 4.43 -26.33
CA ALA A 97 -16.48 3.16 -26.95
C ALA A 97 -14.96 2.92 -26.94
N GLU A 98 -14.16 3.96 -27.21
CA GLU A 98 -12.70 3.90 -27.12
C GLU A 98 -12.22 3.65 -25.69
N GLN A 99 -12.78 4.36 -24.70
CA GLN A 99 -12.46 4.13 -23.29
C GLN A 99 -12.83 2.72 -22.84
N PHE A 100 -13.97 2.19 -23.26
CA PHE A 100 -14.39 0.83 -22.94
C PHE A 100 -13.41 -0.21 -23.51
N LYS A 101 -12.92 0.02 -24.74
CA LYS A 101 -11.90 -0.84 -25.35
C LYS A 101 -10.60 -0.85 -24.54
N ILE A 102 -10.09 0.32 -24.13
CA ILE A 102 -8.88 0.42 -23.29
C ILE A 102 -9.07 -0.31 -21.96
N LEU A 103 -10.23 -0.16 -21.32
CA LEU A 103 -10.54 -0.87 -20.08
C LEU A 103 -10.58 -2.39 -20.29
N GLN A 104 -11.15 -2.84 -21.41
CA GLN A 104 -11.20 -4.25 -21.74
C GLN A 104 -9.79 -4.83 -21.96
N ASP A 105 -8.93 -4.11 -22.68
CA ASP A 105 -7.52 -4.49 -22.88
C ASP A 105 -6.77 -4.62 -21.54
N HIS A 106 -6.99 -3.68 -20.60
CA HIS A 106 -6.42 -3.78 -19.25
C HIS A 106 -6.95 -4.97 -18.45
N VAL A 107 -8.26 -5.25 -18.53
CA VAL A 107 -8.87 -6.42 -17.87
C VAL A 107 -8.24 -7.71 -18.40
N ASP A 108 -8.00 -7.81 -19.70
CA ASP A 108 -7.39 -8.99 -20.30
C ASP A 108 -5.91 -9.12 -19.94
N GLN A 109 -5.16 -8.02 -19.85
CA GLN A 109 -3.79 -8.03 -19.30
C GLN A 109 -3.75 -8.52 -17.85
N ILE A 110 -4.68 -8.06 -17.01
CA ILE A 110 -4.78 -8.50 -15.61
C ILE A 110 -5.08 -10.01 -15.54
N LYS A 111 -6.02 -10.50 -16.36
CA LYS A 111 -6.34 -11.94 -16.41
C LYS A 111 -5.14 -12.79 -16.80
N ILE A 112 -4.29 -12.30 -17.70
CA ILE A 112 -3.08 -13.00 -18.13
C ILE A 112 -2.01 -13.01 -17.01
N GLY A 113 -1.83 -11.92 -16.28
CA GLY A 113 -0.79 -11.83 -15.23
C GLY A 113 -1.12 -12.55 -13.92
N LEU A 114 -2.40 -12.74 -13.60
CA LEU A 114 -2.83 -13.32 -12.32
C LEU A 114 -2.36 -14.78 -12.08
N PRO A 115 -2.38 -15.69 -13.09
CA PRO A 115 -1.80 -17.02 -12.97
C PRO A 115 -0.28 -17.03 -12.71
N GLU A 116 0.47 -16.10 -13.32
CA GLU A 116 1.93 -16.00 -13.10
C GLU A 116 2.24 -15.62 -11.66
N LEU A 117 1.52 -14.63 -11.11
CA LEU A 117 1.66 -14.22 -9.71
C LEU A 117 1.32 -15.37 -8.76
N THR A 118 0.24 -16.11 -9.05
CA THR A 118 -0.17 -17.28 -8.26
C THR A 118 0.93 -18.33 -8.23
N THR A 119 1.50 -18.64 -9.41
CA THR A 119 2.60 -19.61 -9.54
C THR A 119 3.86 -19.14 -8.78
N SER A 120 4.16 -17.85 -8.81
CA SER A 120 5.29 -17.27 -8.07
C SER A 120 5.13 -17.44 -6.56
N ILE A 121 3.93 -17.14 -6.04
CA ILE A 121 3.60 -17.31 -4.61
C ILE A 121 3.74 -18.78 -4.19
N ASP A 122 3.22 -19.71 -5.00
CA ASP A 122 3.32 -21.14 -4.69
C ASP A 122 4.77 -21.63 -4.64
N ARG A 123 5.61 -21.16 -5.57
CA ARG A 123 7.05 -21.49 -5.56
C ARG A 123 7.76 -20.94 -4.32
N GLN A 124 7.47 -19.69 -3.93
CA GLN A 124 8.05 -19.10 -2.73
C GLN A 124 7.63 -19.86 -1.47
N ARG A 125 6.36 -20.25 -1.39
CA ARG A 125 5.84 -21.04 -0.26
C ARG A 125 6.51 -22.40 -0.16
N GLU A 126 6.71 -23.09 -1.29
CA GLU A 126 7.39 -24.38 -1.32
C GLU A 126 8.86 -24.25 -0.92
N SER A 127 9.58 -23.24 -1.42
CA SER A 127 10.96 -22.94 -1.04
C SER A 127 11.09 -22.71 0.47
N LEU A 128 10.24 -21.86 1.04
CA LEU A 128 10.23 -21.60 2.49
C LEU A 128 9.87 -22.84 3.30
N SER A 129 8.95 -23.68 2.81
CA SER A 129 8.60 -24.95 3.46
C SER A 129 9.78 -25.92 3.49
N GLN A 130 10.52 -26.00 2.38
CA GLN A 130 11.73 -26.83 2.29
C GLN A 130 12.84 -26.33 3.21
N GLU A 131 13.09 -25.01 3.22
CA GLU A 131 14.03 -24.38 4.13
C GLU A 131 13.66 -24.64 5.60
N MET A 132 12.40 -24.41 5.98
CA MET A 132 11.92 -24.68 7.34
C MET A 132 12.03 -26.15 7.73
N SER A 133 11.78 -27.07 6.80
CA SER A 133 11.94 -28.52 7.02
C SER A 133 13.40 -28.90 7.21
N ALA A 134 14.32 -28.29 6.44
CA ALA A 134 15.75 -28.48 6.60
C ALA A 134 16.23 -27.94 7.95
N LEU A 135 15.79 -26.74 8.34
CA LEU A 135 16.07 -26.15 9.65
C LEU A 135 15.47 -26.98 10.79
N ALA A 136 14.31 -27.60 10.62
CA ALA A 136 13.69 -28.44 11.65
C ALA A 136 14.42 -29.79 11.83
N LYS A 137 15.06 -30.31 10.78
CA LYS A 137 15.86 -31.55 10.82
C LYS A 137 17.30 -31.33 11.24
N ALA A 138 17.79 -30.10 11.11
CA ALA A 138 19.10 -29.72 11.59
C ALA A 138 19.20 -29.96 13.09
N ASP A 139 20.31 -30.58 13.50
CA ASP A 139 20.65 -30.68 14.91
C ASP A 139 21.18 -29.31 15.35
N TRP A 140 20.42 -28.65 16.21
CA TRP A 140 20.76 -27.32 16.74
C TRP A 140 21.22 -27.48 18.18
N ARG A 141 22.40 -26.97 18.47
CA ARG A 141 22.87 -26.79 19.84
C ARG A 141 22.68 -25.35 20.27
N ILE A 142 22.26 -25.19 21.53
CA ILE A 142 22.17 -23.89 22.19
C ILE A 142 23.08 -23.92 23.41
N GLU A 143 23.98 -22.95 23.50
CA GLU A 143 24.75 -22.67 24.71
C GLU A 143 24.42 -21.27 25.23
N GLN A 144 24.45 -21.10 26.54
CA GLN A 144 24.16 -19.81 27.16
C GLN A 144 25.03 -19.58 28.40
N GLY A 145 25.26 -18.32 28.73
CA GLY A 145 26.00 -17.95 29.92
C GLY A 145 25.77 -16.52 30.33
N ASN A 146 26.14 -16.21 31.57
CA ASN A 146 26.05 -14.87 32.13
C ASN A 146 27.44 -14.27 32.30
N GLN A 147 27.54 -12.96 32.14
CA GLN A 147 28.76 -12.19 32.39
C GLN A 147 28.39 -10.95 33.20
N LEU A 148 29.06 -10.76 34.33
CA LEU A 148 29.03 -9.51 35.07
C LEU A 148 30.28 -8.73 34.70
N VAL A 149 30.09 -7.47 34.32
CA VAL A 149 31.17 -6.53 34.03
C VAL A 149 31.10 -5.40 35.04
N GLU A 150 32.21 -5.14 35.72
CA GLU A 150 32.29 -4.15 36.79
C GLU A 150 33.26 -3.03 36.44
N LYS A 151 33.09 -1.88 37.09
CA LYS A 151 33.98 -0.72 36.96
C LYS A 151 35.43 -1.03 37.34
N GLN A 152 35.62 -1.94 38.29
CA GLN A 152 36.94 -2.31 38.80
C GLN A 152 37.66 -3.34 37.91
N ASP A 153 37.03 -3.85 36.85
CA ASP A 153 37.68 -4.77 35.92
C ASP A 153 38.92 -4.14 35.30
N GLN A 154 40.04 -4.85 35.36
CA GLN A 154 41.34 -4.32 34.91
C GLN A 154 41.44 -4.22 33.38
N ASP A 155 40.54 -4.88 32.66
CA ASP A 155 40.54 -4.98 31.20
C ASP A 155 39.95 -3.76 30.49
N TRP A 156 39.44 -2.77 31.23
CA TRP A 156 38.97 -1.52 30.66
C TRP A 156 40.12 -0.71 30.05
N LYS A 157 40.04 -0.46 28.74
CA LYS A 157 40.99 0.36 28.00
C LYS A 157 40.34 1.66 27.55
N LEU A 158 41.00 2.79 27.80
CA LEU A 158 40.62 4.07 27.21
C LEU A 158 41.08 4.08 25.75
N VAL A 159 40.13 4.00 24.84
CA VAL A 159 40.39 3.96 23.39
C VAL A 159 40.31 5.34 22.75
N ASP A 160 39.55 6.26 23.35
CA ASP A 160 39.46 7.66 22.90
C ASP A 160 39.39 8.62 24.10
N VAL A 161 40.33 9.56 24.16
CA VAL A 161 40.42 10.55 25.25
C VAL A 161 39.41 11.68 25.08
N PHE A 162 39.09 12.07 23.84
CA PHE A 162 38.19 13.18 23.53
C PHE A 162 36.74 12.80 23.80
N PHE A 163 36.33 11.62 23.34
CA PHE A 163 35.00 11.07 23.61
C PHE A 163 34.92 10.30 24.94
N LYS A 164 36.03 10.23 25.68
CA LYS A 164 36.18 9.45 26.92
C LYS A 164 35.69 8.01 26.74
N LYS A 165 35.86 7.46 25.53
CA LYS A 165 35.38 6.15 25.12
C LYS A 165 36.30 5.09 25.72
N ARG A 166 35.70 4.16 26.45
CA ARG A 166 36.36 3.00 27.01
C ARG A 166 35.75 1.73 26.44
N THR A 167 36.60 0.73 26.28
CA THR A 167 36.22 -0.57 25.78
C THR A 167 36.78 -1.64 26.71
N LEU A 168 35.95 -2.58 27.10
CA LEU A 168 36.33 -3.83 27.74
C LEU A 168 36.10 -4.96 26.75
N LYS A 169 37.10 -5.83 26.59
CA LYS A 169 37.03 -7.01 25.74
C LYS A 169 37.26 -8.26 26.58
N LYS A 170 36.37 -9.24 26.49
CA LYS A 170 36.45 -10.48 27.25
C LYS A 170 36.23 -11.68 26.33
N GLY A 171 37.20 -12.60 26.30
CA GLY A 171 37.05 -13.85 25.56
C GLY A 171 36.06 -14.78 26.26
N ILE A 172 35.07 -15.27 25.52
CA ILE A 172 34.09 -16.26 25.96
C ILE A 172 34.35 -17.55 25.19
N THR A 173 34.58 -18.64 25.90
CA THR A 173 34.79 -19.97 25.32
C THR A 173 33.53 -20.81 25.52
N PHE A 174 33.06 -21.45 24.46
CA PHE A 174 31.94 -22.38 24.52
C PHE A 174 32.38 -23.67 25.22
N GLN A 175 31.46 -24.33 25.93
CA GLN A 175 31.75 -25.59 26.61
C GLN A 175 32.08 -26.69 25.59
N THR A 176 31.33 -26.71 24.48
CA THR A 176 31.59 -27.57 23.33
C THR A 176 31.76 -26.70 22.08
N PRO A 177 32.86 -26.82 21.34
CA PRO A 177 33.02 -26.11 20.07
C PRO A 177 31.93 -26.50 19.08
N PHE A 178 31.35 -25.52 18.37
CA PHE A 178 30.42 -25.74 17.26
C PHE A 178 31.18 -26.28 16.04
N SER A 179 30.47 -26.87 15.07
CA SER A 179 31.08 -27.28 13.79
C SER A 179 31.32 -26.09 12.87
N GLU A 180 30.50 -25.04 12.99
CA GLU A 180 30.57 -23.79 12.24
C GLU A 180 30.46 -22.59 13.19
N ASN A 181 30.65 -21.38 12.66
CA ASN A 181 30.49 -20.16 13.47
C ASN A 181 29.02 -20.04 13.94
N PRO A 182 28.75 -20.06 15.26
CA PRO A 182 27.39 -19.93 15.75
C PRO A 182 26.89 -18.49 15.60
N VAL A 183 25.59 -18.30 15.70
CA VAL A 183 25.00 -16.98 15.88
C VAL A 183 24.93 -16.68 17.37
N VAL A 184 25.44 -15.51 17.77
CA VAL A 184 25.48 -15.09 19.17
C VAL A 184 24.51 -13.93 19.39
N HIS A 185 23.60 -14.10 20.34
CA HIS A 185 22.71 -13.07 20.83
C HIS A 185 23.16 -12.60 22.22
N LEU A 186 23.07 -11.29 22.48
CA LEU A 186 23.44 -10.67 23.74
C LEU A 186 22.24 -9.92 24.31
N GLY A 187 22.03 -10.05 25.62
CA GLY A 187 20.99 -9.34 26.36
C GLY A 187 21.57 -8.71 27.62
N ILE A 188 21.13 -7.50 27.94
CA ILE A 188 21.48 -6.84 29.21
C ILE A 188 20.47 -7.27 30.26
N THR A 189 20.93 -7.82 31.37
CA THR A 189 20.10 -8.33 32.47
C THR A 189 20.11 -7.41 33.69
N SER A 190 21.18 -6.65 33.90
CA SER A 190 21.24 -5.59 34.90
C SER A 190 22.13 -4.45 34.42
N LEU A 191 21.84 -3.24 34.88
CA LEU A 191 22.58 -2.04 34.51
C LEU A 191 22.57 -1.05 35.69
N ASP A 192 23.76 -0.76 36.20
CA ASP A 192 24.01 0.31 37.17
C ASP A 192 25.02 1.30 36.57
N PHE A 193 24.53 2.50 36.28
CA PHE A 193 25.29 3.59 35.69
C PHE A 193 24.95 4.92 36.39
N ALA A 194 25.92 5.82 36.47
CA ALA A 194 25.65 7.19 36.89
C ALA A 194 24.85 7.92 35.79
N ILE A 195 23.95 8.81 36.18
CA ILE A 195 22.94 9.48 35.32
C ILE A 195 23.55 10.45 34.28
N ASP A 196 24.87 10.54 34.19
CA ASP A 196 25.55 11.42 33.26
C ASP A 196 25.30 11.04 31.78
N GLU A 197 25.44 12.04 30.90
CA GLU A 197 25.24 12.00 29.44
C GLU A 197 26.21 11.03 28.73
N GLY A 198 25.99 9.73 28.89
CA GLY A 198 26.85 8.71 28.30
C GLY A 198 26.11 7.62 27.55
N GLY A 199 26.78 7.09 26.52
CA GLY A 199 26.33 5.93 25.77
C GLY A 199 26.96 4.64 26.27
N MET A 200 26.24 3.53 26.14
CA MET A 200 26.78 2.19 26.31
C MET A 200 26.39 1.33 25.11
N GLN A 201 27.32 0.51 24.64
CA GLN A 201 27.07 -0.47 23.60
C GLN A 201 27.67 -1.81 24.02
N VAL A 202 26.96 -2.90 23.71
CA VAL A 202 27.41 -4.27 23.96
C VAL A 202 27.24 -5.05 22.66
N TYR A 203 28.30 -5.73 22.23
CA TYR A 203 28.28 -6.56 21.02
C TYR A 203 29.28 -7.71 21.12
N ALA A 204 29.13 -8.70 20.23
CA ALA A 204 30.08 -9.79 20.06
C ALA A 204 30.91 -9.53 18.80
N GLU A 205 32.22 -9.78 18.87
CA GLU A 205 33.12 -9.77 17.72
C GLU A 205 33.93 -11.08 17.68
N GLU A 206 34.62 -11.33 16.57
CA GLU A 206 35.51 -12.50 16.41
C GLU A 206 34.80 -13.83 16.72
N ILE A 207 33.54 -13.98 16.29
CA ILE A 207 32.74 -15.18 16.53
C ILE A 207 33.34 -16.36 15.75
N GLN A 208 33.80 -17.37 16.49
CA GLN A 208 34.43 -18.59 16.01
C GLN A 208 33.71 -19.80 16.61
N PRO A 209 33.94 -21.03 16.10
CA PRO A 209 33.24 -22.20 16.63
C PRO A 209 33.62 -22.52 18.08
N GLN A 210 34.78 -22.05 18.57
CA GLN A 210 35.24 -22.26 19.95
C GLN A 210 34.79 -21.16 20.91
N GLY A 211 34.34 -20.01 20.42
CA GLY A 211 34.05 -18.86 21.28
C GLY A 211 33.85 -17.54 20.54
N PHE A 212 33.75 -16.46 21.29
CA PHE A 212 33.67 -15.10 20.77
C PHE A 212 34.30 -14.10 21.73
N THR A 213 34.56 -12.89 21.25
CA THR A 213 35.00 -11.77 22.08
C THR A 213 33.78 -10.90 22.43
N LEU A 214 33.41 -10.86 23.70
CA LEU A 214 32.42 -9.94 24.24
C LEU A 214 33.03 -8.55 24.35
N VAL A 215 32.39 -7.54 23.75
CA VAL A 215 32.82 -6.15 23.80
C VAL A 215 31.78 -5.31 24.52
N VAL A 216 32.22 -4.57 25.53
CA VAL A 216 31.44 -3.54 26.21
C VAL A 216 32.10 -2.21 25.98
N GLU A 217 31.38 -1.29 25.34
CA GLU A 217 31.83 0.08 25.11
C GLU A 217 31.03 1.05 25.98
N SER A 218 31.72 2.03 26.55
CA SER A 218 31.12 3.09 27.34
C SER A 218 31.70 4.44 26.93
N GLN A 219 30.83 5.42 26.75
CA GLN A 219 31.17 6.81 26.51
C GLN A 219 30.72 7.62 27.73
N SER A 220 31.48 7.59 28.82
CA SER A 220 31.12 8.34 30.03
C SER A 220 32.34 8.68 30.88
N THR A 221 32.28 9.82 31.57
CA THR A 221 33.19 10.19 32.67
C THR A 221 33.07 9.26 33.86
N ASP A 222 31.84 8.89 34.21
CA ASP A 222 31.52 8.29 35.51
C ASP A 222 31.70 6.78 35.55
N ARG A 223 31.93 6.18 34.38
CA ARG A 223 32.06 4.75 34.13
C ARG A 223 30.77 3.99 34.50
N ILE A 224 30.48 2.95 33.73
CA ILE A 224 29.51 1.93 34.14
C ILE A 224 29.98 1.36 35.48
N ARG A 225 29.08 1.29 36.49
CA ARG A 225 29.40 0.66 37.78
C ARG A 225 29.36 -0.84 37.63
N THR A 226 28.21 -1.36 37.20
CA THR A 226 28.02 -2.79 36.91
C THR A 226 27.07 -2.97 35.73
N VAL A 227 27.34 -3.98 34.91
CA VAL A 227 26.49 -4.43 33.80
C VAL A 227 26.42 -5.95 33.82
N GLY A 228 25.22 -6.48 34.01
CA GLY A 228 24.92 -7.90 33.84
C GLY A 228 24.52 -8.18 32.41
N LEU A 229 25.11 -9.21 31.84
CA LEU A 229 24.91 -9.64 30.45
C LEU A 229 24.55 -11.12 30.44
N LEU A 230 23.58 -11.47 29.61
CA LEU A 230 23.26 -12.83 29.19
C LEU A 230 23.70 -12.96 27.74
N TRP A 231 24.37 -14.06 27.40
CA TRP A 231 24.65 -14.42 26.02
C TRP A 231 24.02 -15.78 25.70
N THR A 232 23.62 -15.93 24.44
CA THR A 232 23.07 -17.18 23.90
C THR A 232 23.70 -17.42 22.53
N ALA A 233 24.35 -18.56 22.35
CA ALA A 233 24.91 -18.99 21.08
C ALA A 233 24.08 -20.17 20.53
N PHE A 234 23.73 -20.12 19.25
CA PHE A 234 23.03 -21.21 18.57
C PHE A 234 23.70 -21.54 17.24
N GLY A 235 23.84 -22.83 16.96
CA GLY A 235 24.54 -23.32 15.77
C GLY A 235 24.57 -24.84 15.71
N HIS A 236 25.23 -25.38 14.70
CA HIS A 236 25.40 -26.82 14.55
C HIS A 236 26.45 -27.36 15.53
N PRO A 237 26.19 -28.52 16.16
CA PRO A 237 27.07 -29.09 17.15
C PRO A 237 28.47 -29.44 16.61
#